data_AF-A0A3D5YLG0-F1
#
_entry.id   AF-A0A3D5YLG0-F1
#
_cell.length_a   1.000
_cell.length_b   1.000
_cell.length_c   1.000
_cell.angle_alpha   90.00
_cell.angle_beta   90.00
_cell.angle_gamma   90.00
#
_symmetry.space_group_name_H-M   'P 1'
#
loop_
_entity.id
_entity.type
_entity.pdbx_description
1 polymer ?
#
loop_
_entity_poly.entity_id
_entity_poly.type
_entity_poly.pdbx_seq_one_letter_code
_entity_poly.pdbx_strand_id
1 'polypeptide(L)'
;MRQRPNRGIGNVRLFLSMHQIGTSLGENVIGQWFKSIGEAPAVYDSIARINSAAQLGLHYFNLGFYKTEVTTYETVKRKKVIAHYGINTGPQYTINQYSLTSTSRFIDSALTFHTPSLTSGEGIVAENLENEQLSVLNFLKNNGYYQAKLGWIYFEVDTTRGPSTSQVVCIVDPYIYGGSIERKILS
;
A
#
# COMPACT_ATOMS: atom_id res chain seq x y z
N MET A 1 12.71 6.39 -1.83
CA MET A 1 13.66 5.26 -1.74
C MET A 1 13.63 4.73 -0.31
N ARG A 2 13.55 3.40 -0.12
CA ARG A 2 13.47 2.75 1.20
C ARG A 2 14.86 2.66 1.82
N GLN A 3 15.03 3.14 3.06
CA GLN A 3 16.30 2.93 3.77
C GLN A 3 16.53 1.43 3.96
N ARG A 4 17.70 0.94 3.56
CA ARG A 4 18.12 -0.43 3.84
C ARG A 4 18.89 -0.41 5.16
N PRO A 5 18.38 -1.00 6.24
CA PRO A 5 19.16 -1.16 7.46
C PRO A 5 20.32 -2.12 7.20
N ASN A 6 21.47 -1.91 7.84
CA ASN A 6 22.56 -2.89 7.85
C ASN A 6 21.99 -4.23 8.35
N ARG A 7 22.18 -5.31 7.58
CA ARG A 7 21.73 -6.65 7.96
C ARG A 7 22.50 -7.12 9.20
N GLY A 8 21.77 -7.49 10.25
CA GLY A 8 22.30 -8.26 11.38
C GLY A 8 21.73 -9.68 11.31
N ILE A 9 22.58 -10.70 11.48
CA ILE A 9 22.14 -12.08 11.68
C ILE A 9 22.02 -12.29 13.20
N GLY A 10 20.80 -12.27 13.72
CA GLY A 10 20.49 -12.59 15.12
C GLY A 10 21.03 -11.61 16.17
N ASN A 11 21.26 -12.11 17.39
CA ASN A 11 21.64 -11.36 18.59
C ASN A 11 23.14 -10.93 18.62
N VAL A 12 23.88 -11.13 17.52
CA VAL A 12 25.31 -10.82 17.43
C VAL A 12 25.50 -9.36 17.04
N ARG A 13 25.93 -8.59 18.03
CA ARG A 13 26.28 -7.18 17.93
C ARG A 13 27.65 -7.01 17.26
N LEU A 14 27.70 -7.01 15.92
CA LEU A 14 28.89 -6.59 15.18
C LEU A 14 29.05 -5.05 15.29
N PHE A 15 29.62 -4.59 16.39
CA PHE A 15 29.94 -3.17 16.56
C PHE A 15 31.29 -2.84 15.93
N LEU A 16 31.24 -1.74 15.17
CA LEU A 16 32.31 -0.88 14.69
C LEU A 16 33.45 -0.63 15.70
N SER A 17 34.40 -1.56 15.76
CA SER A 17 35.72 -1.35 16.34
C SER A 17 36.76 -1.88 15.37
N MET A 18 37.09 -1.12 14.31
CA MET A 18 38.13 -1.55 13.37
C MET A 18 39.06 -0.44 12.86
N HIS A 19 38.90 0.82 13.28
CA HIS A 19 39.84 1.87 12.85
C HIS A 19 41.14 1.93 13.68
N GLN A 20 41.27 1.07 14.71
CA GLN A 20 42.50 0.83 15.48
C GLN A 20 43.05 -0.60 15.33
N ILE A 21 42.30 -1.54 14.76
CA ILE A 21 42.73 -2.93 14.52
C ILE A 21 43.41 -3.07 13.14
N GLY A 22 43.06 -2.20 12.19
CA GLY A 22 43.56 -2.25 10.81
C GLY A 22 45.02 -1.86 10.60
N THR A 23 45.71 -1.29 11.59
CA THR A 23 47.16 -1.00 11.47
C THR A 23 48.05 -2.14 12.01
N SER A 24 47.48 -3.24 12.51
CA SER A 24 48.23 -4.38 13.07
C SER A 24 48.06 -5.71 12.29
N LEU A 25 47.21 -5.76 11.27
CA LEU A 25 46.96 -7.00 10.51
C LEU A 25 47.17 -6.70 9.02
N GLY A 26 48.34 -7.11 8.52
CA GLY A 26 48.81 -6.85 7.16
C GLY A 26 47.98 -7.49 6.04
N GLU A 27 48.51 -7.41 4.81
CA GLU A 27 47.87 -7.77 3.53
C GLU A 27 47.62 -9.29 3.35
N ASN A 28 46.76 -9.89 4.17
CA ASN A 28 46.35 -11.28 4.01
C ASN A 28 44.88 -11.41 3.58
N VAL A 29 44.54 -12.57 3.00
CA VAL A 29 43.25 -12.93 2.36
C VAL A 29 42.03 -12.67 3.27
N ILE A 30 42.21 -12.75 4.59
CA ILE A 30 41.20 -12.43 5.60
C ILE A 30 40.89 -10.92 5.62
N GLY A 31 41.90 -10.06 5.48
CA GLY A 31 41.73 -8.60 5.41
C GLY A 31 41.02 -8.12 4.14
N GLN A 32 41.21 -8.82 3.01
CA GLN A 32 40.47 -8.56 1.77
C GLN A 32 39.01 -9.04 1.87
N TRP A 33 38.75 -10.17 2.55
CA TRP A 33 37.40 -10.67 2.85
C TRP A 33 36.63 -9.72 3.80
N PHE A 34 37.30 -9.13 4.80
CA PHE A 34 36.70 -8.11 5.67
C PHE A 34 36.41 -6.79 4.95
N LYS A 35 37.22 -6.41 3.95
CA LYS A 35 36.93 -5.24 3.08
C LYS A 35 35.78 -5.51 2.10
N SER A 36 35.58 -6.75 1.65
CA SER A 36 34.51 -7.11 0.70
C SER A 36 33.14 -7.35 1.35
N ILE A 37 33.09 -7.65 2.66
CA ILE A 37 31.85 -7.82 3.44
C ILE A 37 31.33 -6.51 4.04
N GLY A 38 32.18 -5.48 4.13
CA GLY A 38 31.80 -4.19 4.68
C GLY A 38 30.96 -3.36 3.71
N GLU A 39 29.64 -3.46 3.78
CA GLU A 39 28.78 -2.38 3.27
C GLU A 39 29.25 -1.06 3.90
N ALA A 40 29.51 -0.06 3.06
CA ALA A 40 29.88 1.28 3.51
C ALA A 40 28.88 1.76 4.57
N PRO A 41 29.32 2.45 5.65
CA PRO A 41 28.41 2.92 6.69
C PRO A 41 27.29 3.72 6.02
N ALA A 42 26.05 3.22 6.12
CA ALA A 42 24.90 3.89 5.54
C ALA A 42 24.85 5.30 6.13
N VAL A 43 25.02 6.32 5.27
CA VAL A 43 24.89 7.71 5.68
C VAL A 43 23.45 7.91 6.08
N TYR A 44 23.24 8.33 7.33
CA TYR A 44 21.91 8.62 7.82
C TYR A 44 21.35 9.80 7.02
N ASP A 45 20.17 9.57 6.44
CA ASP A 45 19.42 10.57 5.70
C ASP A 45 18.09 10.83 6.43
N SER A 46 17.95 12.03 6.98
CA SER A 46 16.75 12.47 7.69
C SER A 46 15.52 12.56 6.78
N ILE A 47 15.71 12.91 5.49
CA ILE A 47 14.62 12.97 4.51
C ILE A 47 14.11 11.56 4.23
N ALA A 48 15.02 10.60 4.05
CA ALA A 48 14.62 9.21 3.86
C ALA A 48 13.91 8.61 5.09
N ARG A 49 14.24 9.05 6.31
CA ARG A 49 13.47 8.68 7.52
C ARG A 49 12.04 9.21 7.45
N ILE A 50 11.86 10.49 7.16
CA ILE A 50 10.53 11.11 7.02
C ILE A 50 9.71 10.41 5.93
N ASN A 51 10.33 10.11 4.78
CA ASN A 51 9.70 9.37 3.70
C ASN A 51 9.27 7.96 4.12
N SER A 52 10.10 7.24 4.89
CA SER A 52 9.73 5.94 5.44
C SER A 52 8.54 6.05 6.41
N ALA A 53 8.47 7.08 7.24
CA ALA A 53 7.31 7.33 8.09
C ALA A 53 6.03 7.58 7.28
N ALA A 54 6.11 8.38 6.22
CA ALA A 54 4.99 8.63 5.31
C ALA A 54 4.53 7.35 4.58
N GLN A 55 5.47 6.50 4.15
CA GLN A 55 5.17 5.20 3.54
C GLN A 55 4.47 4.25 4.50
N LEU A 56 4.86 4.24 5.79
CA LEU A 56 4.15 3.48 6.81
C LEU A 56 2.71 4.00 6.98
N GLY A 57 2.53 5.32 7.03
CA GLY A 57 1.20 5.93 7.09
C GLY A 57 0.32 5.51 5.91
N LEU A 58 0.85 5.58 4.68
CA LEU A 58 0.14 5.15 3.48
C LEU A 58 -0.20 3.65 3.50
N HIS A 59 0.71 2.81 4.01
CA HIS A 59 0.47 1.37 4.13
C HIS A 59 -0.74 1.08 5.02
N TYR A 60 -0.81 1.69 6.21
CA TYR A 60 -1.96 1.50 7.11
C TYR A 60 -3.23 2.15 6.58
N PHE A 61 -3.11 3.28 5.89
CA PHE A 61 -4.24 3.89 5.18
C PHE A 61 -4.85 2.91 4.17
N ASN A 62 -4.01 2.23 3.37
CA ASN A 62 -4.46 1.22 2.40
C ASN A 62 -5.07 -0.03 3.05
N LEU A 63 -4.78 -0.30 4.33
CA LEU A 63 -5.39 -1.38 5.11
C LEU A 63 -6.71 -0.95 5.81
N GLY A 64 -7.17 0.29 5.61
CA GLY A 64 -8.41 0.80 6.19
C GLY A 64 -8.23 1.50 7.54
N PHE A 65 -7.00 1.83 7.96
CA PHE A 65 -6.73 2.58 9.19
C PHE A 65 -6.58 4.08 8.89
N TYR A 66 -7.70 4.74 8.56
CA TYR A 66 -7.68 6.14 8.08
C TYR A 66 -7.25 7.17 9.11
N LYS A 67 -7.22 6.81 10.40
CA LYS A 67 -6.77 7.68 11.51
C LYS A 67 -5.36 7.32 11.98
N THR A 68 -4.53 6.73 11.12
CA THR A 68 -3.16 6.36 11.48
C THR A 68 -2.30 7.60 11.69
N GLU A 69 -1.64 7.66 12.84
CA GLU A 69 -0.62 8.65 13.15
C GLU A 69 0.74 7.95 13.23
N VAL A 70 1.69 8.43 12.42
CA VAL A 70 3.07 7.95 12.43
C VAL A 70 3.99 9.06 12.93
N THR A 71 4.63 8.81 14.07
CA THR A 71 5.67 9.69 14.61
C THR A 71 7.04 9.09 14.35
N THR A 72 8.05 9.94 14.16
CA THR A 72 9.40 9.46 13.93
C THR A 72 10.45 10.41 14.51
N TYR A 73 11.47 9.83 15.12
CA TYR A 73 12.61 10.54 15.68
C TYR A 73 13.87 9.69 15.56
N GLU A 74 15.03 10.31 15.69
CA GLU A 74 16.32 9.63 15.71
C GLU A 74 16.98 9.67 17.08
N THR A 75 17.77 8.63 17.39
CA THR A 75 18.75 8.69 18.48
C THR A 75 20.16 8.51 17.92
N VAL A 76 21.05 9.42 18.30
CA VAL A 76 22.45 9.42 17.86
C VAL A 76 23.33 9.00 19.03
N LYS A 77 24.13 7.95 18.85
CA LYS A 77 25.14 7.51 19.81
C LYS A 77 26.46 7.26 19.09
N ARG A 78 27.45 8.12 19.34
CA ARG A 78 28.74 8.13 18.62
C ARG A 78 28.50 8.19 17.11
N LYS A 79 29.00 7.21 16.34
CA LYS A 79 28.86 7.10 14.89
C LYS A 79 27.66 6.25 14.46
N LYS A 80 26.67 6.06 15.35
CA LYS A 80 25.46 5.26 15.08
C LYS A 80 24.23 6.12 15.23
N VAL A 81 23.36 6.08 14.23
CA VAL A 81 22.02 6.67 14.26
C VAL A 81 20.98 5.54 14.26
N ILE A 82 19.96 5.65 15.10
CA ILE A 82 18.82 4.73 15.13
C ILE A 82 17.57 5.57 14.83
N ALA A 83 16.86 5.22 13.77
CA ALA A 83 15.55 5.80 13.48
C ALA A 83 14.46 5.01 14.21
N HIS A 84 13.59 5.72 14.91
CA HIS A 84 12.42 5.18 15.59
C HIS A 84 11.17 5.61 14.85
N TYR A 85 10.18 4.72 14.80
CA TYR A 85 8.88 4.96 14.21
C TYR A 85 7.81 4.50 15.22
N GLY A 86 7.03 5.44 15.73
CA GLY A 86 5.87 5.16 16.58
C GLY A 86 4.62 5.17 15.71
N ILE A 87 3.84 4.10 15.75
CA ILE A 87 2.65 3.93 14.90
C ILE A 87 1.44 3.78 15.82
N ASN A 88 0.49 4.70 15.70
CA ASN A 88 -0.83 4.58 16.30
C ASN A 88 -1.86 4.46 15.19
N THR A 89 -2.38 3.26 14.93
CA THR A 89 -3.26 3.00 13.79
C THR A 89 -4.68 3.53 13.99
N GLY A 90 -5.13 3.64 15.24
CA GLY A 90 -6.55 3.80 15.54
C GLY A 90 -7.39 2.57 15.10
N PRO A 91 -8.72 2.70 15.06
CA PRO A 91 -9.61 1.61 14.63
C PRO A 91 -9.56 1.40 13.12
N GLN A 92 -9.68 0.13 12.70
CA GLN A 92 -9.89 -0.21 11.30
C GLN A 92 -11.31 0.13 10.88
N TYR A 93 -11.45 0.72 9.70
CA TYR A 93 -12.75 0.97 9.08
C TYR A 93 -13.23 -0.29 8.36
N THR A 94 -14.49 -0.67 8.61
CA THR A 94 -15.12 -1.86 8.03
C THR A 94 -16.32 -1.48 7.17
N ILE A 95 -16.63 -2.34 6.21
CA ILE A 95 -17.77 -2.18 5.30
C ILE A 95 -19.03 -2.50 6.10
N ASN A 96 -19.88 -1.51 6.35
CA ASN A 96 -21.22 -1.77 6.89
C ASN A 96 -22.18 -2.13 5.76
N GLN A 97 -22.15 -1.34 4.69
CA GLN A 97 -23.01 -1.50 3.53
C GLN A 97 -22.19 -1.32 2.25
N TYR A 98 -22.42 -2.23 1.31
CA TYR A 98 -21.91 -2.14 -0.05
C TYR A 98 -23.07 -1.90 -1.03
N SER A 99 -22.85 -1.04 -2.01
CA SER A 99 -23.78 -0.84 -3.13
C SER A 99 -23.02 -0.68 -4.43
N LEU A 100 -23.61 -1.15 -5.52
CA LEU A 100 -23.05 -1.11 -6.86
C LEU A 100 -24.09 -0.45 -7.78
N THR A 101 -23.70 0.61 -8.47
CA THR A 101 -24.60 1.37 -9.35
C THR A 101 -23.86 1.90 -10.56
N SER A 102 -24.61 2.28 -11.60
CA SER A 102 -24.08 2.95 -12.78
C SER A 102 -24.87 4.20 -13.16
N THR A 103 -24.17 5.18 -13.71
CA THR A 103 -24.80 6.36 -14.34
C THR A 103 -25.54 6.01 -15.64
N SER A 104 -25.25 4.84 -16.24
CA SER A 104 -25.96 4.32 -17.41
C SER A 104 -27.02 3.30 -17.02
N ARG A 105 -28.29 3.59 -17.34
CA ARG A 105 -29.43 2.69 -17.03
C ARG A 105 -29.26 1.27 -17.58
N PHE A 106 -28.62 1.12 -18.74
CA PHE A 106 -28.38 -0.20 -19.35
C PHE A 106 -27.35 -1.01 -18.56
N ILE A 107 -26.26 -0.36 -18.15
CA ILE A 107 -25.22 -1.00 -17.33
C ILE A 107 -25.77 -1.29 -15.94
N ASP A 108 -26.47 -0.33 -15.33
CA ASP A 108 -27.08 -0.47 -13.99
C ASP A 108 -28.00 -1.70 -13.91
N SER A 109 -28.84 -1.89 -14.94
CA SER A 109 -29.69 -3.09 -15.05
C SER A 109 -28.87 -4.39 -15.11
N ALA A 110 -27.75 -4.41 -15.84
CA ALA A 110 -26.88 -5.58 -15.93
C ALA A 110 -26.14 -5.85 -14.60
N LEU A 111 -25.73 -4.81 -13.88
CA LEU A 111 -25.02 -4.92 -12.60
C LEU A 111 -25.86 -5.59 -11.49
N THR A 112 -27.20 -5.60 -11.61
CA THR A 112 -28.06 -6.35 -10.67
C THR A 112 -27.79 -7.85 -10.62
N PHE A 113 -27.15 -8.40 -11.67
CA PHE A 113 -26.75 -9.82 -11.73
C PHE A 113 -25.29 -10.05 -11.31
N HIS A 114 -24.57 -9.00 -10.92
CA HIS A 114 -23.21 -9.13 -10.40
C HIS A 114 -23.25 -9.54 -8.94
N THR A 115 -22.39 -10.50 -8.58
CA THR A 115 -22.20 -10.91 -7.19
C THR A 115 -20.93 -10.25 -6.66
N PRO A 116 -21.03 -9.34 -5.69
CA PRO A 116 -19.85 -8.69 -5.14
C PRO A 116 -19.01 -9.65 -4.33
N SER A 117 -17.69 -9.45 -4.38
CA SER A 117 -16.74 -10.20 -3.55
C SER A 117 -16.61 -9.60 -2.14
N LEU A 118 -16.97 -8.32 -1.98
CA LEU A 118 -16.90 -7.59 -0.72
C LEU A 118 -18.08 -7.95 0.20
N THR A 119 -17.79 -8.16 1.48
CA THR A 119 -18.79 -8.54 2.48
C THR A 119 -18.92 -7.53 3.61
N SER A 120 -20.11 -7.45 4.22
CA SER A 120 -20.33 -6.61 5.40
C SER A 120 -19.52 -7.15 6.59
N GLY A 121 -18.91 -6.25 7.35
CA GLY A 121 -18.02 -6.55 8.47
C GLY A 121 -16.54 -6.67 8.08
N GLU A 122 -16.23 -6.81 6.80
CA GLU A 122 -14.85 -6.86 6.31
C GLU A 122 -14.15 -5.50 6.38
N GLY A 123 -12.83 -5.48 6.58
CA GLY A 123 -12.04 -4.25 6.53
C GLY A 123 -12.03 -3.61 5.15
N ILE A 124 -12.05 -2.28 5.09
CA ILE A 124 -11.92 -1.55 3.82
C ILE A 124 -10.45 -1.53 3.40
N VAL A 125 -10.02 -2.59 2.71
CA VAL A 125 -8.65 -2.77 2.21
C VAL A 125 -8.59 -2.39 0.74
N ALA A 126 -7.64 -1.53 0.37
CA ALA A 126 -7.47 -1.03 -1.00
C ALA A 126 -7.32 -2.16 -2.02
N GLU A 127 -6.55 -3.20 -1.70
CA GLU A 127 -6.38 -4.39 -2.56
C GLU A 127 -7.70 -5.11 -2.82
N ASN A 128 -8.59 -5.20 -1.83
CA ASN A 128 -9.90 -5.84 -1.99
C ASN A 128 -10.82 -5.00 -2.88
N LEU A 129 -10.76 -3.66 -2.74
CA LEU A 129 -11.49 -2.75 -3.63
C LEU A 129 -10.97 -2.83 -5.08
N GLU A 130 -9.66 -2.93 -5.28
CA GLU A 130 -9.05 -3.12 -6.62
C GLU A 130 -9.48 -4.46 -7.24
N ASN A 131 -9.51 -5.53 -6.45
CA ASN A 131 -9.99 -6.84 -6.91
C ASN A 131 -11.48 -6.80 -7.29
N GLU A 132 -12.30 -6.11 -6.51
CA GLU A 132 -13.72 -5.89 -6.84
C GLU A 132 -13.87 -5.04 -8.12
N GLN A 133 -13.04 -4.02 -8.30
CA GLN A 133 -12.98 -3.21 -9.53
C GLN A 133 -12.74 -4.08 -10.77
N LEU A 134 -11.77 -5.00 -10.69
CA LEU A 134 -11.45 -5.94 -11.76
C LEU A 134 -12.58 -6.96 -11.97
N SER A 135 -13.21 -7.43 -10.90
CA SER A 135 -14.37 -8.32 -10.96
C SER A 135 -15.53 -7.68 -11.73
N VAL A 136 -15.89 -6.44 -11.40
CA VAL A 136 -16.93 -5.68 -12.10
C VAL A 136 -16.55 -5.43 -13.57
N LEU A 137 -15.29 -5.06 -13.85
CA LEU A 137 -14.82 -4.89 -15.23
C LEU A 137 -14.98 -6.16 -16.06
N ASN A 138 -14.55 -7.30 -15.52
CA ASN A 138 -14.64 -8.58 -16.20
C ASN A 138 -16.10 -9.01 -16.39
N PHE A 139 -16.95 -8.79 -15.39
CA PHE A 139 -18.38 -9.01 -15.50
C PHE A 139 -19.00 -8.21 -16.65
N LEU A 140 -18.68 -6.92 -16.77
CA LEU A 140 -19.17 -6.08 -17.87
C LEU A 140 -18.72 -6.60 -19.23
N LYS A 141 -17.43 -6.94 -19.38
CA LYS A 141 -16.90 -7.49 -20.63
C LYS A 141 -17.58 -8.81 -21.01
N ASN A 142 -17.79 -9.71 -20.05
CA ASN A 142 -18.46 -10.99 -20.27
C ASN A 142 -19.94 -10.83 -20.65
N ASN A 143 -20.56 -9.69 -20.32
CA ASN A 143 -21.94 -9.37 -20.67
C ASN A 143 -22.08 -8.49 -21.93
N GLY A 144 -21.01 -8.35 -22.72
CA GLY A 144 -21.03 -7.67 -24.03
C GLY A 144 -20.66 -6.19 -24.00
N TYR A 145 -20.23 -5.64 -22.86
CA TYR A 145 -19.69 -4.29 -22.75
C TYR A 145 -18.17 -4.30 -23.03
N TYR A 146 -17.78 -4.68 -24.24
CA TYR A 146 -16.36 -4.89 -24.60
C TYR A 146 -15.47 -3.66 -24.48
N GLN A 147 -16.07 -2.47 -24.59
CA GLN A 147 -15.37 -1.19 -24.46
C GLN A 147 -15.20 -0.72 -23.00
N ALA A 148 -15.70 -1.50 -22.03
CA ALA A 148 -15.53 -1.19 -20.63
C ALA A 148 -14.05 -1.06 -20.26
N LYS A 149 -13.74 0.03 -19.54
CA LYS A 149 -12.40 0.37 -19.08
C LYS A 149 -12.40 0.39 -17.55
N LEU A 150 -11.24 0.05 -16.97
CA LEU A 150 -11.08 0.07 -15.52
C LEU A 150 -11.38 1.46 -14.93
N GLY A 151 -11.00 2.52 -15.64
CA GLY A 151 -11.25 3.90 -15.22
C GLY A 151 -12.73 4.31 -15.14
N TRP A 152 -13.66 3.50 -15.64
CA TRP A 152 -15.11 3.76 -15.44
C TRP A 152 -15.56 3.44 -14.02
N ILE A 153 -14.80 2.62 -13.29
CA ILE A 153 -15.22 2.04 -12.03
C ILE A 153 -14.44 2.74 -10.92
N TYR A 154 -15.12 3.31 -9.94
CA TYR A 154 -14.48 3.94 -8.79
C TYR A 154 -15.32 3.73 -7.53
N PHE A 155 -14.70 3.93 -6.37
CA PHE A 155 -15.34 3.74 -5.08
C PHE A 155 -15.46 5.06 -4.32
N GLU A 156 -16.63 5.29 -3.76
CA GLU A 156 -16.86 6.32 -2.76
C GLU A 156 -17.00 5.63 -1.39
N VAL A 157 -16.22 6.09 -0.41
CA VAL A 157 -16.24 5.55 0.95
C VAL A 157 -16.67 6.65 1.91
N ASP A 158 -17.89 6.55 2.43
CA ASP A 158 -18.36 7.44 3.48
C ASP A 158 -17.92 6.91 4.85
N THR A 159 -17.06 7.66 5.51
CA THR A 159 -16.47 7.33 6.83
C THR A 159 -16.97 8.24 7.95
N THR A 160 -17.93 9.13 7.67
CA THR A 160 -18.35 10.22 8.57
C THR A 160 -18.97 9.72 9.88
N ARG A 161 -19.67 8.57 9.84
CA ARG A 161 -20.39 7.99 10.98
C ARG A 161 -19.52 7.13 11.91
N GLY A 162 -18.27 6.89 11.55
CA GLY A 162 -17.32 6.10 12.34
C GLY A 162 -16.86 4.80 11.67
N PRO A 163 -15.97 4.05 12.35
CA PRO A 163 -15.24 2.94 11.73
C PRO A 163 -16.12 1.77 11.27
N SER A 164 -17.14 1.41 12.05
CA SER A 164 -18.00 0.25 11.79
C SER A 164 -19.27 0.57 11.01
N THR A 165 -19.47 1.83 10.63
CA THR A 165 -20.70 2.32 9.97
C THR A 165 -20.42 2.84 8.56
N SER A 166 -19.24 2.51 8.01
CA SER A 166 -18.79 3.02 6.73
C SER A 166 -19.60 2.44 5.58
N GLN A 167 -19.99 3.30 4.64
CA GLN A 167 -20.69 2.90 3.43
C GLN A 167 -19.74 2.94 2.24
N VAL A 168 -19.75 1.88 1.44
CA VAL A 168 -18.95 1.77 0.22
C VAL A 168 -19.88 1.72 -0.97
N VAL A 169 -19.72 2.66 -1.90
CA VAL A 169 -20.48 2.72 -3.14
C VAL A 169 -19.51 2.53 -4.30
N CYS A 170 -19.69 1.43 -5.04
CA CYS A 170 -19.00 1.20 -6.31
C CYS A 170 -19.84 1.83 -7.44
N ILE A 171 -19.24 2.78 -8.15
CA ILE A 171 -19.90 3.53 -9.22
C ILE A 171 -19.23 3.19 -10.54
N VAL A 172 -20.05 2.77 -11.51
CA VAL A 172 -19.63 2.57 -12.89
C VAL A 172 -20.14 3.73 -13.74
N ASP A 173 -19.24 4.61 -14.16
CA ASP A 173 -19.56 5.75 -15.00
C ASP A 173 -18.84 5.70 -16.36
N PRO A 174 -19.53 5.26 -17.43
CA PRO A 174 -18.95 5.21 -18.77
C PRO A 174 -18.70 6.60 -19.38
N TYR A 175 -19.29 7.68 -18.81
CA TYR A 175 -19.24 9.01 -19.40
C TYR A 175 -18.00 9.82 -18.99
N ILE A 176 -17.32 9.46 -17.89
CA ILE A 176 -16.14 10.20 -17.35
C ILE A 176 -15.06 10.40 -18.41
N TYR A 177 -14.95 9.47 -19.38
CA TYR A 177 -13.93 9.52 -20.43
C TYR A 177 -14.51 9.51 -21.86
N GLY A 178 -15.78 9.89 -22.05
CA GLY A 178 -16.39 10.02 -23.37
C GLY A 178 -16.49 8.70 -24.17
N GLY A 179 -16.70 7.56 -23.48
CA GLY A 179 -16.80 6.25 -24.13
C GLY A 179 -18.14 6.04 -24.83
N SER A 180 -18.15 5.37 -25.99
CA SER A 180 -19.39 4.86 -26.59
C SER A 180 -19.95 3.69 -25.78
N ILE A 181 -21.27 3.68 -25.57
CA ILE A 181 -21.97 2.74 -24.66
C ILE A 181 -22.67 1.60 -25.43
N GLU A 182 -22.53 1.58 -26.76
CA GLU A 182 -23.26 0.64 -27.60
C GLU A 182 -22.76 -0.81 -27.41
N ARG A 183 -23.69 -1.69 -27.05
CA ARG A 183 -23.51 -3.14 -27.08
C ARG A 183 -23.31 -3.57 -28.52
N LYS A 184 -22.08 -3.92 -28.90
CA LYS A 184 -21.83 -4.60 -30.19
C LYS A 184 -22.10 -6.09 -30.05
N ILE A 185 -23.14 -6.56 -30.71
CA ILE A 185 -23.35 -7.98 -30.97
C ILE A 185 -22.41 -8.34 -32.11
N LEU A 186 -21.50 -9.30 -31.89
CA LEU A 186 -20.74 -9.90 -32.97
C LEU A 186 -21.70 -10.79 -33.77
N SER A 187 -22.09 -10.34 -34.96
CA SER A 187 -22.80 -11.12 -35.98
C SER A 187 -21.84 -11.99 -36.77
#